data_AF-A0AAU6CPA2-F1
#
_entry.id   AF-A0AAU6CPA2-F1
#
_cell.length_a   1.000
_cell.length_b   1.000
_cell.length_c   1.000
_cell.angle_alpha   90.00
_cell.angle_beta   90.00
_cell.angle_gamma   90.00
#
_symmetry.space_group_name_H-M   'P 1'
#
loop_
_entity.id
_entity.type
_entity.pdbx_description
1 polymer ?
#
loop_
_entity_poly.entity_id
_entity_poly.type
_entity_poly.pdbx_seq_one_letter_code
_entity_poly.pdbx_strand_id
1 'polypeptide(L)'
;MTALLDTRRALEEQFAALGERVESTRREVVDTVASQAAELRGDNRETRTRVNSLSTALSETNKAVPVLRQEVADLARSLQALHAAVDDIALRLSHAPELPRAGGAPSSARGHDLAGGVAADAGTPPAIAEPGVPETEHEESVVLGPEDAGVLRSEQKPAPASPAAASPAAGPDQASDTGPTDDADLMESRARSAESGSAADDGKHSRARHDNILRSAGTAGTVEITCHRELWEFIQQRADDTPHFRAPAALVEDGGDRVRAILSGRSVIGVLIAMRATQLDSAPYGKDDGTWALSEAVYDRLAHDLATTSRHGGTPLTIVFDDGTAPETSPASE
;
A
#
# COMPACT_ATOMS: atom_id res chain seq x y z
N MET A 1 33.65 18.28 -69.41
CA MET A 1 32.72 19.26 -68.82
C MET A 1 31.29 18.75 -68.75
N THR A 2 30.78 18.04 -69.76
CA THR A 2 29.40 17.48 -69.77
C THR A 2 29.10 16.54 -68.60
N ALA A 3 30.00 15.59 -68.29
CA ALA A 3 29.80 14.64 -67.18
C ALA A 3 29.64 15.31 -65.79
N LEU A 4 30.26 16.47 -65.56
CA LEU A 4 30.11 17.21 -64.30
C LEU A 4 28.78 17.97 -64.21
N LEU A 5 28.21 18.36 -65.35
CA LEU A 5 26.89 19.00 -65.40
C LEU A 5 25.79 17.95 -65.16
N ASP A 6 25.96 16.75 -65.71
CA ASP A 6 25.02 15.65 -65.49
C ASP A 6 25.00 15.18 -64.03
N THR A 7 26.16 15.07 -63.37
CA THR A 7 26.20 14.72 -61.94
C THR A 7 25.58 15.79 -61.05
N ARG A 8 25.82 17.08 -61.36
CA ARG A 8 25.18 18.18 -60.64
C ARG A 8 23.66 18.14 -60.77
N ARG A 9 23.16 17.93 -61.99
CA ARG A 9 21.72 17.82 -62.24
C ARG A 9 21.10 16.64 -61.50
N ALA A 10 21.78 15.48 -61.51
CA ALA A 10 21.32 14.30 -60.78
C ALA A 10 21.26 14.54 -59.26
N LEU A 11 22.23 15.27 -58.70
CA LEU A 11 22.21 15.65 -57.28
C LEU A 11 21.08 16.61 -56.97
N GLU A 12 20.84 17.63 -57.81
CA GLU A 12 19.72 18.57 -57.65
C GLU A 12 18.37 17.83 -57.66
N GLU A 13 18.19 16.85 -58.54
CA GLU A 13 16.99 15.99 -58.58
C GLU A 13 16.85 15.11 -57.33
N GLN A 14 17.96 14.55 -56.82
CA GLN A 14 17.95 13.77 -55.57
C GLN A 14 17.63 14.63 -54.35
N PHE A 15 18.18 15.85 -54.26
CA PHE A 15 17.88 16.77 -53.16
C PHE A 15 16.42 17.22 -53.19
N ALA A 16 15.86 17.49 -54.38
CA ALA A 16 14.44 17.80 -54.52
C ALA A 16 13.56 16.63 -54.07
N ALA A 17 13.86 15.41 -54.51
CA ALA A 17 13.13 14.21 -54.11
C ALA A 17 13.24 13.92 -52.60
N LEU A 18 14.41 14.17 -51.99
CA LEU A 18 14.59 14.03 -50.55
C LEU A 18 13.76 15.09 -49.79
N GLY A 19 13.78 16.34 -50.25
CA GLY A 19 12.98 17.42 -49.66
C GLY A 19 11.48 17.12 -49.69
N GLU A 20 10.97 16.58 -50.80
CA GLU A 20 9.58 16.17 -50.92
C GLU A 20 9.23 15.02 -49.95
N ARG A 21 10.12 14.03 -49.82
CA ARG A 21 9.92 12.94 -48.84
C ARG A 21 9.93 13.45 -47.41
N VAL A 22 10.88 14.30 -47.04
CA VAL A 22 10.96 14.88 -45.69
C VAL A 22 9.72 15.70 -45.37
N GLU A 23 9.22 16.49 -46.32
CA GLU A 23 8.01 17.27 -46.10
C GLU A 23 6.76 16.37 -46.05
N SER A 24 6.71 15.28 -46.83
CA SER A 24 5.65 14.28 -46.75
C SER A 24 5.62 13.58 -45.39
N THR A 25 6.77 13.10 -44.90
CA THR A 25 6.85 12.43 -43.59
C THR A 25 6.59 13.41 -42.46
N ARG A 26 7.04 14.66 -42.58
CA ARG A 26 6.70 15.72 -41.61
C ARG A 26 5.21 15.94 -41.53
N ARG A 27 4.50 16.03 -42.66
CA ARG A 27 3.03 16.19 -42.67
C ARG A 27 2.35 14.99 -42.04
N GLU A 28 2.77 13.78 -42.39
CA GLU A 28 2.23 12.54 -41.81
C GLU A 28 2.41 12.48 -40.29
N VAL A 29 3.60 12.84 -39.78
CA VAL A 29 3.86 12.89 -38.34
C VAL A 29 3.01 13.97 -37.66
N VAL A 30 2.85 15.15 -38.28
CA VAL A 30 2.01 16.22 -37.72
C VAL A 30 0.54 15.79 -37.69
N ASP A 31 0.03 15.16 -38.74
CA ASP A 31 -1.35 14.71 -38.82
C ASP A 31 -1.64 13.57 -37.82
N THR A 32 -0.72 12.63 -37.67
CA THR A 32 -0.85 11.54 -36.68
C THR A 32 -0.83 12.06 -35.25
N VAL A 33 0.10 12.97 -34.92
CA VAL A 33 0.17 13.61 -33.60
C VAL A 33 -1.09 14.46 -33.35
N ALA A 34 -1.59 15.19 -34.35
CA ALA A 34 -2.81 15.97 -34.23
C ALA A 34 -4.04 15.08 -33.97
N SER A 35 -4.14 13.93 -34.66
CA SER A 35 -5.19 12.94 -34.46
C SER A 35 -5.14 12.34 -33.06
N GLN A 36 -3.97 11.87 -32.61
CA GLN A 36 -3.78 11.31 -31.27
C GLN A 36 -4.07 12.35 -30.17
N ALA A 37 -3.65 13.60 -30.37
CA ALA A 37 -3.96 14.68 -29.42
C ALA A 37 -5.46 15.04 -29.41
N ALA A 38 -6.20 14.82 -30.49
CA ALA A 38 -7.65 15.00 -30.50
C ALA A 38 -8.37 13.86 -29.76
N GLU A 39 -7.91 12.62 -29.95
CA GLU A 39 -8.39 11.41 -29.28
C GLU A 39 -8.19 11.51 -27.76
N LEU A 40 -6.96 11.80 -27.30
CA LEU A 40 -6.66 11.97 -25.88
C LEU A 40 -7.48 13.09 -25.23
N ARG A 41 -7.77 14.17 -25.96
CA ARG A 41 -8.67 15.23 -25.45
C ARG A 41 -10.12 14.77 -25.37
N GLY A 42 -10.55 13.87 -26.26
CA GLY A 42 -11.84 13.19 -26.19
C GLY A 42 -11.95 12.34 -24.93
N ASP A 43 -10.98 11.43 -24.74
CA ASP A 43 -10.92 10.54 -23.57
C ASP A 43 -10.82 11.32 -22.26
N ASN A 44 -10.06 12.41 -22.25
CA ASN A 44 -9.93 13.26 -21.07
C ASN A 44 -11.23 14.01 -20.74
N ARG A 45 -12.07 14.35 -21.74
CA ARG A 45 -13.41 14.88 -21.48
C ARG A 45 -14.33 13.78 -20.97
N GLU A 46 -14.27 12.58 -21.55
CA GLU A 46 -15.11 11.47 -21.13
C GLU A 46 -14.82 11.05 -19.68
N THR A 47 -13.54 10.88 -19.33
CA THR A 47 -13.11 10.59 -17.96
C THR A 47 -13.59 11.66 -16.97
N ARG A 48 -13.47 12.95 -17.30
CA ARG A 48 -14.07 14.03 -16.47
C ARG A 48 -15.58 13.90 -16.34
N THR A 49 -16.30 13.58 -17.41
CA THR A 49 -17.76 13.38 -17.32
C THR A 49 -18.12 12.18 -16.45
N ARG A 50 -17.36 11.08 -16.53
CA ARG A 50 -17.53 9.90 -15.68
C ARG A 50 -17.25 10.22 -14.22
N VAL A 51 -16.14 10.88 -13.91
CA VAL A 51 -15.79 11.31 -12.54
C VAL A 51 -16.88 12.22 -11.97
N ASN A 52 -17.37 13.20 -12.73
CA ASN A 52 -18.45 14.08 -12.28
C ASN A 52 -19.76 13.30 -12.02
N SER A 53 -20.08 12.32 -12.85
CA SER A 53 -21.25 11.46 -12.64
C SER A 53 -21.12 10.57 -11.40
N LEU A 54 -19.93 10.01 -11.16
CA LEU A 54 -19.64 9.20 -9.97
C LEU A 54 -19.69 10.05 -8.70
N SER A 55 -19.10 11.24 -8.71
CA SER A 55 -19.17 12.17 -7.58
C SER A 55 -20.62 12.58 -7.26
N THR A 56 -21.46 12.76 -8.28
CA THR A 56 -22.89 13.03 -8.08
C THR A 56 -23.59 11.82 -7.45
N ALA A 57 -23.34 10.62 -7.98
CA ALA A 57 -23.89 9.37 -7.44
C ALA A 57 -23.47 9.16 -5.99
N LEU A 58 -22.20 9.39 -5.65
CA LEU A 58 -21.72 9.21 -4.28
C LEU A 58 -22.26 10.29 -3.33
N SER A 59 -22.45 11.52 -3.80
CA SER A 59 -23.18 12.53 -3.03
C SER A 59 -24.61 12.09 -2.71
N GLU A 60 -25.29 11.38 -3.63
CA GLU A 60 -26.62 10.82 -3.41
C GLU A 60 -26.59 9.63 -2.44
N THR A 61 -25.63 8.71 -2.55
CA THR A 61 -25.50 7.58 -1.61
C THR A 61 -25.17 8.08 -0.20
N ASN A 62 -24.25 9.04 -0.07
CA ASN A 62 -23.89 9.62 1.23
C ASN A 62 -25.06 10.38 1.88
N LYS A 63 -26.00 10.92 1.09
CA LYS A 63 -27.27 11.47 1.62
C LYS A 63 -28.23 10.38 2.09
N ALA A 64 -28.22 9.20 1.48
CA ALA A 64 -29.10 8.09 1.85
C ALA A 64 -28.63 7.35 3.13
N VAL A 65 -27.32 7.23 3.35
CA VAL A 65 -26.74 6.57 4.54
C VAL A 65 -27.28 7.09 5.88
N PRO A 66 -27.32 8.41 6.17
CA PRO A 66 -27.85 8.90 7.44
C PRO A 66 -29.36 8.64 7.57
N VAL A 67 -30.12 8.64 6.48
CA VAL A 67 -31.55 8.30 6.49
C VAL A 67 -31.73 6.84 6.89
N LEU A 68 -30.97 5.92 6.29
CA LEU A 68 -30.99 4.50 6.66
C LEU A 68 -30.56 4.27 8.13
N ARG A 69 -29.53 4.97 8.60
CA ARG A 69 -29.11 4.90 10.02
C ARG A 69 -30.20 5.37 10.97
N GLN A 70 -30.94 6.42 10.58
CA GLN A 70 -32.07 6.91 11.36
C GLN A 70 -33.22 5.89 11.39
N GLU A 71 -33.56 5.31 10.25
CA GLU A 71 -34.60 4.26 10.16
C GLU A 71 -34.25 3.03 11.00
N VAL A 72 -32.99 2.59 11.00
CA VAL A 72 -32.51 1.49 11.86
C VAL A 72 -32.61 1.85 13.33
N ALA A 73 -32.24 3.09 13.72
CA ALA A 73 -32.38 3.56 15.10
C ALA A 73 -33.85 3.64 15.53
N ASP A 74 -34.76 4.02 14.63
CA ASP A 74 -36.21 4.07 14.87
C ASP A 74 -36.78 2.65 15.05
N LEU A 75 -36.36 1.71 14.20
CA LEU A 75 -36.73 0.31 14.30
C LEU A 75 -36.27 -0.28 15.64
N ALA A 76 -35.02 -0.03 16.04
CA ALA A 76 -34.48 -0.51 17.31
C ALA A 76 -35.27 0.01 18.52
N ARG A 77 -35.68 1.29 18.50
CA ARG A 77 -36.55 1.87 19.54
C ARG A 77 -37.94 1.21 19.56
N SER A 78 -38.51 0.93 18.40
CA SER A 78 -39.81 0.24 18.31
C SER A 78 -39.76 -1.18 18.87
N LEU A 79 -38.68 -1.92 18.61
CA LEU A 79 -38.46 -3.26 19.15
C LEU A 79 -38.26 -3.25 20.66
N GLN A 80 -37.51 -2.28 21.21
CA GLN A 80 -37.37 -2.12 22.65
C GLN A 80 -38.70 -1.81 23.33
N ALA A 81 -39.52 -0.95 22.74
CA ALA A 81 -40.86 -0.65 23.26
C ALA A 81 -41.77 -1.89 23.23
N LEU A 82 -41.71 -2.68 22.15
CA LEU A 82 -42.44 -3.94 22.05
C LEU A 82 -41.97 -4.95 23.11
N HIS A 83 -40.66 -5.07 23.33
CA HIS A 83 -40.10 -5.96 24.35
C HIS A 83 -40.58 -5.57 25.75
N ALA A 84 -40.52 -4.27 26.08
CA ALA A 84 -41.02 -3.77 27.36
C ALA A 84 -42.52 -4.02 27.56
N ALA A 85 -43.33 -3.93 26.50
CA ALA A 85 -44.76 -4.25 26.56
C ALA A 85 -45.00 -5.76 26.79
N VAL A 86 -44.22 -6.62 26.14
CA VAL A 86 -44.28 -8.08 26.36
C VAL A 86 -43.88 -8.44 27.79
N ASP A 87 -42.83 -7.80 28.33
CA ASP A 87 -42.40 -8.00 29.71
C ASP A 87 -43.46 -7.53 30.72
N ASP A 88 -44.12 -6.38 30.51
CA ASP A 88 -45.23 -5.93 31.36
C ASP A 88 -46.40 -6.93 31.34
N ILE A 89 -46.75 -7.47 30.17
CA ILE A 89 -47.78 -8.50 30.04
C ILE A 89 -47.37 -9.78 30.79
N ALA A 90 -46.12 -10.22 30.65
CA ALA A 90 -45.59 -11.39 31.34
C ALA A 90 -45.57 -11.21 32.87
N LEU A 91 -45.23 -10.01 33.35
CA LEU A 91 -45.27 -9.65 34.77
C LEU A 91 -46.70 -9.65 35.32
N ARG A 92 -47.68 -9.18 34.55
CA ARG A 92 -49.10 -9.21 34.94
C ARG A 92 -49.68 -10.63 34.98
N LEU A 93 -49.28 -11.49 34.04
CA LEU A 93 -49.69 -12.90 34.03
C LEU A 93 -49.08 -13.69 35.19
N SER A 94 -47.86 -13.34 35.61
CA SER A 94 -47.20 -13.97 36.76
C SER A 94 -47.68 -13.44 38.12
N HIS A 95 -48.25 -12.23 38.19
CA HIS A 95 -48.87 -11.67 39.39
C HIS A 95 -50.38 -11.97 39.52
N ALA A 96 -50.84 -13.14 39.04
CA ALA A 96 -52.18 -13.62 39.36
C ALA A 96 -52.35 -13.72 40.89
N PRO A 97 -53.40 -13.14 41.50
CA PRO A 97 -53.51 -13.06 42.95
C PRO A 97 -53.71 -14.46 43.55
N GLU A 98 -52.80 -14.86 44.45
CA GLU A 98 -52.94 -16.06 45.27
C GLU A 98 -54.20 -15.92 46.14
N LEU A 99 -55.20 -16.78 45.86
CA LEU A 99 -56.32 -17.02 46.76
C LEU A 99 -55.82 -17.66 48.06
N PRO A 100 -56.43 -17.37 49.24
CA PRO A 100 -55.93 -17.88 50.50
C PRO A 100 -56.12 -19.39 50.60
N ARG A 101 -55.01 -20.12 50.82
CA ARG A 101 -55.00 -21.56 51.13
C ARG A 101 -55.74 -21.83 52.44
N ALA A 102 -56.68 -22.77 52.41
CA ALA A 102 -57.23 -23.44 53.59
C ALA A 102 -56.88 -24.94 53.56
N GLY A 103 -55.98 -25.34 54.46
CA GLY A 103 -56.13 -26.48 55.39
C GLY A 103 -56.16 -27.93 54.89
N GLY A 104 -55.06 -28.64 55.19
CA GLY A 104 -55.01 -30.04 55.68
C GLY A 104 -55.06 -31.16 54.63
N ALA A 105 -54.35 -32.28 54.72
CA ALA A 105 -53.39 -32.86 55.67
C ALA A 105 -52.71 -34.07 54.95
N PRO A 106 -51.72 -34.77 55.54
CA PRO A 106 -50.65 -35.47 54.82
C PRO A 106 -50.95 -36.95 54.49
N SER A 107 -50.30 -37.47 53.46
CA SER A 107 -50.10 -38.91 53.28
C SER A 107 -48.66 -39.21 52.88
N SER A 108 -48.15 -40.29 53.45
CA SER A 108 -46.75 -40.60 53.65
C SER A 108 -46.21 -41.57 52.58
N ALA A 109 -44.89 -41.46 52.39
CA ALA A 109 -43.93 -42.55 52.20
C ALA A 109 -43.52 -43.03 50.79
N ARG A 110 -42.19 -43.31 50.75
CA ARG A 110 -41.33 -43.96 49.73
C ARG A 110 -40.97 -43.08 48.53
N GLY A 111 -39.72 -42.65 48.31
CA GLY A 111 -38.42 -43.18 48.72
C GLY A 111 -37.78 -43.88 47.53
N HIS A 112 -36.89 -43.21 46.82
CA HIS A 112 -35.57 -43.71 46.41
C HIS A 112 -34.80 -42.61 45.66
N ASP A 113 -33.57 -42.38 46.14
CA ASP A 113 -32.50 -41.68 45.46
C ASP A 113 -32.30 -42.17 44.02
N LEU A 114 -31.95 -41.26 43.11
CA LEU A 114 -30.63 -41.24 42.47
C LEU A 114 -30.46 -39.96 41.65
N ALA A 115 -29.40 -39.25 41.99
CA ALA A 115 -28.86 -38.11 41.27
C ALA A 115 -28.20 -38.52 39.95
N GLY A 116 -28.09 -37.58 39.01
CA GLY A 116 -27.13 -37.67 37.91
C GLY A 116 -27.63 -36.98 36.64
N GLY A 117 -27.19 -35.74 36.43
CA GLY A 117 -27.66 -34.87 35.36
C GLY A 117 -27.39 -35.38 33.94
N VAL A 118 -28.22 -34.92 33.01
CA VAL A 118 -27.97 -35.01 31.58
C VAL A 118 -27.94 -33.59 31.04
N ALA A 119 -26.78 -33.28 30.47
CA ALA A 119 -26.39 -32.01 29.90
C ALA A 119 -27.13 -31.72 28.59
N ALA A 120 -27.12 -30.44 28.27
CA ALA A 120 -27.67 -29.74 27.11
C ALA A 120 -27.63 -30.51 25.78
N ASP A 121 -28.80 -30.59 25.16
CA ASP A 121 -29.03 -30.88 23.75
C ASP A 121 -28.80 -29.60 22.94
N ALA A 122 -27.68 -29.52 22.24
CA ALA A 122 -27.36 -28.44 21.30
C ALA A 122 -27.63 -28.95 19.89
N GLY A 123 -28.84 -28.64 19.39
CA GLY A 123 -29.24 -28.85 18.01
C GLY A 123 -28.61 -27.82 17.06
N THR A 124 -27.81 -28.33 16.14
CA THR A 124 -27.29 -27.72 14.91
C THR A 124 -28.33 -26.94 14.09
N PRO A 125 -27.96 -25.80 13.47
CA PRO A 125 -28.57 -25.35 12.21
C PRO A 125 -27.58 -25.45 11.02
N PRO A 126 -28.10 -25.53 9.77
CA PRO A 126 -27.36 -26.00 8.60
C PRO A 126 -26.61 -24.89 7.85
N ALA A 127 -25.61 -25.32 7.09
CA ALA A 127 -24.85 -24.54 6.12
C ALA A 127 -25.69 -24.16 4.88
N ILE A 128 -25.62 -22.90 4.46
CA ILE A 128 -25.90 -22.44 3.08
C ILE A 128 -24.86 -21.38 2.70
N ALA A 129 -24.45 -21.46 1.45
CA ALA A 129 -23.29 -20.89 0.76
C ALA A 129 -23.21 -19.36 0.66
N GLU A 130 -21.98 -18.87 0.40
CA GLU A 130 -21.70 -17.56 -0.21
C GLU A 130 -22.40 -17.40 -1.58
N PRO A 131 -22.65 -16.15 -2.03
CA PRO A 131 -21.65 -15.52 -2.90
C PRO A 131 -21.45 -14.02 -2.64
N GLY A 132 -20.26 -13.55 -3.04
CA GLY A 132 -19.67 -12.27 -2.68
C GLY A 132 -20.28 -11.01 -3.27
N VAL A 133 -19.77 -9.89 -2.75
CA VAL A 133 -20.01 -8.52 -3.21
C VAL A 133 -18.65 -7.80 -3.22
N PRO A 134 -18.33 -7.07 -4.31
CA PRO A 134 -17.07 -6.34 -4.47
C PRO A 134 -17.04 -5.08 -3.62
N GLU A 135 -15.91 -4.83 -2.99
CA GLU A 135 -15.65 -3.65 -2.15
C GLU A 135 -14.57 -2.80 -2.86
N THR A 136 -15.00 -1.75 -3.55
CA THR A 136 -14.15 -0.61 -3.93
C THR A 136 -14.96 0.67 -3.84
N GLU A 137 -14.90 1.35 -2.70
CA GLU A 137 -15.09 2.80 -2.61
C GLU A 137 -14.10 3.35 -1.57
N HIS A 138 -13.32 4.34 -1.97
CA HIS A 138 -13.13 5.64 -1.31
C HIS A 138 -12.06 6.38 -2.13
N GLU A 139 -12.42 7.32 -3.00
CA GLU A 139 -12.73 8.71 -2.66
C GLU A 139 -11.77 9.34 -1.65
N GLU A 140 -10.91 10.23 -2.13
CA GLU A 140 -10.73 11.48 -1.40
C GLU A 140 -10.69 12.69 -2.34
N SER A 141 -11.66 13.56 -2.11
CA SER A 141 -11.81 14.90 -2.63
C SER A 141 -10.86 15.83 -1.88
N VAL A 142 -9.95 16.53 -2.57
CA VAL A 142 -9.28 17.71 -2.01
C VAL A 142 -9.72 18.99 -2.72
N VAL A 143 -10.28 19.84 -1.88
CA VAL A 143 -10.69 21.23 -2.05
C VAL A 143 -9.48 22.10 -2.43
N LEU A 144 -9.66 22.90 -3.48
CA LEU A 144 -8.75 23.97 -3.88
C LEU A 144 -9.04 25.28 -3.12
N GLY A 145 -7.99 25.95 -2.69
CA GLY A 145 -8.01 27.36 -2.30
C GLY A 145 -6.60 27.91 -2.07
N PRO A 146 -6.31 29.18 -2.41
CA PRO A 146 -5.11 29.56 -3.18
C PRO A 146 -4.18 30.58 -2.48
N GLU A 147 -3.12 30.96 -3.21
CA GLU A 147 -2.29 32.20 -3.07
C GLU A 147 -1.18 32.15 -1.99
N ASP A 148 -0.04 32.83 -2.04
CA ASP A 148 0.85 33.51 -3.01
C ASP A 148 2.02 34.04 -2.13
N ALA A 149 3.13 34.48 -2.73
CA ALA A 149 4.37 35.03 -2.11
C ALA A 149 5.32 34.00 -1.45
N GLY A 150 6.64 34.05 -1.59
CA GLY A 150 7.54 35.05 -2.13
C GLY A 150 8.85 35.04 -1.33
N VAL A 151 9.97 34.91 -2.04
CA VAL A 151 11.30 35.51 -1.76
C VAL A 151 12.26 34.85 -0.72
N LEU A 152 13.55 34.81 -1.14
CA LEU A 152 14.85 34.68 -0.42
C LEU A 152 15.27 33.24 -0.06
N ARG A 153 16.15 32.53 -0.78
CA ARG A 153 17.55 32.81 -1.21
C ARG A 153 18.43 33.34 -0.08
N SER A 154 19.20 32.45 0.54
CA SER A 154 20.51 32.78 1.09
C SER A 154 21.45 31.58 0.95
N GLU A 155 22.42 31.77 0.07
CA GLU A 155 23.64 30.99 -0.11
C GLU A 155 24.51 31.14 1.14
N GLN A 156 25.06 30.04 1.67
CA GLN A 156 26.27 30.14 2.47
C GLN A 156 27.24 29.00 2.16
N LYS A 157 28.33 29.41 1.49
CA LYS A 157 29.52 28.65 1.08
C LYS A 157 30.41 28.29 2.30
N PRO A 158 31.33 27.31 2.15
CA PRO A 158 32.04 26.59 3.22
C PRO A 158 33.52 27.02 3.37
N ALA A 159 34.21 26.52 4.41
CA ALA A 159 35.69 26.46 4.51
C ALA A 159 36.13 25.54 5.69
N PRO A 160 37.41 25.11 5.82
CA PRO A 160 37.81 23.72 5.53
C PRO A 160 38.79 23.06 6.55
N ALA A 161 39.17 21.80 6.24
CA ALA A 161 40.41 21.07 6.61
C ALA A 161 40.53 20.57 8.07
N SER A 162 41.12 19.42 8.42
CA SER A 162 42.27 18.70 7.85
C SER A 162 42.42 17.28 8.48
N PRO A 163 43.39 16.44 8.02
CA PRO A 163 43.33 14.97 7.95
C PRO A 163 44.26 14.22 8.94
N ALA A 164 44.11 12.89 9.01
CA ALA A 164 45.13 11.86 9.37
C ALA A 164 44.41 10.50 9.53
N ALA A 165 44.92 9.31 9.23
CA ALA A 165 46.18 8.85 8.66
C ALA A 165 46.02 7.35 8.28
N ALA A 166 46.78 6.95 7.27
CA ALA A 166 47.43 5.67 6.97
C ALA A 166 46.91 4.32 7.56
N SER A 167 46.58 3.44 6.60
CA SER A 167 46.87 1.98 6.49
C SER A 167 48.08 1.46 7.30
N PRO A 168 48.21 0.13 7.61
CA PRO A 168 48.60 -0.83 6.56
C PRO A 168 48.06 -2.28 6.68
N ALA A 169 48.30 -3.00 5.58
CA ALA A 169 48.01 -4.39 5.25
C ALA A 169 48.94 -5.43 5.93
N ALA A 170 48.48 -6.70 5.98
CA ALA A 170 49.23 -7.92 5.62
C ALA A 170 48.39 -9.20 5.87
N GLY A 171 48.26 -10.09 4.87
CA GLY A 171 47.84 -11.50 5.04
C GLY A 171 49.03 -12.40 5.46
N PRO A 172 49.08 -13.72 5.16
CA PRO A 172 48.07 -14.65 4.60
C PRO A 172 48.02 -16.05 5.30
N ASP A 173 47.28 -16.98 4.67
CA ASP A 173 47.36 -18.47 4.71
C ASP A 173 46.94 -19.27 5.97
N GLN A 174 45.91 -20.13 5.82
CA GLN A 174 46.11 -21.58 5.80
C GLN A 174 44.83 -22.37 5.44
N ALA A 175 45.04 -23.44 4.66
CA ALA A 175 44.07 -24.42 4.19
C ALA A 175 43.97 -25.64 5.12
N SER A 176 42.79 -26.27 5.19
CA SER A 176 42.52 -27.69 5.54
C SER A 176 41.05 -27.93 5.12
N ASP A 177 40.69 -28.64 4.04
CA ASP A 177 40.73 -30.09 3.78
C ASP A 177 40.33 -31.00 4.95
N THR A 178 39.05 -31.41 4.98
CA THR A 178 38.59 -32.76 5.35
C THR A 178 37.24 -33.02 4.71
N GLY A 179 37.13 -34.16 4.02
CA GLY A 179 35.99 -34.61 3.22
C GLY A 179 34.78 -35.18 3.99
N PRO A 180 33.93 -35.98 3.31
CA PRO A 180 32.47 -35.89 3.35
C PRO A 180 31.81 -36.90 4.31
N THR A 181 30.63 -36.56 4.82
CA THR A 181 29.73 -37.50 5.51
C THR A 181 28.31 -37.44 4.94
N ASP A 182 27.79 -38.63 4.66
CA ASP A 182 26.44 -38.98 4.22
C ASP A 182 25.36 -38.41 5.15
N ASP A 183 24.47 -37.55 4.63
CA ASP A 183 23.25 -37.09 5.32
C ASP A 183 22.11 -36.82 4.31
N ALA A 184 21.88 -37.73 3.37
CA ALA A 184 20.81 -37.58 2.37
C ALA A 184 19.44 -38.14 2.80
N ASP A 185 19.35 -38.96 3.86
CA ASP A 185 18.12 -39.71 4.18
C ASP A 185 17.27 -39.15 5.35
N LEU A 186 17.68 -38.03 5.96
CA LEU A 186 16.90 -37.40 7.05
C LEU A 186 16.11 -36.14 6.63
N MET A 187 16.17 -35.74 5.35
CA MET A 187 15.53 -34.51 4.90
C MET A 187 14.08 -34.69 4.40
N GLU A 188 13.66 -35.89 4.02
CA GLU A 188 12.36 -36.09 3.36
C GLU A 188 11.19 -36.40 4.33
N SER A 189 11.48 -36.76 5.58
CA SER A 189 10.47 -37.00 6.62
C SER A 189 10.09 -35.75 7.42
N ARG A 190 10.85 -34.66 7.30
CA ARG A 190 10.54 -33.35 7.90
C ARG A 190 9.68 -32.46 7.00
N ALA A 191 9.64 -32.74 5.70
CA ALA A 191 8.85 -31.98 4.72
C ALA A 191 7.34 -32.23 4.81
N ARG A 192 6.89 -33.41 5.31
CA ARG A 192 5.46 -33.77 5.33
C ARG A 192 4.72 -33.47 6.63
N SER A 193 5.42 -33.01 7.67
CA SER A 193 4.82 -32.67 8.97
C SER A 193 4.83 -31.17 9.28
N ALA A 194 5.36 -30.33 8.39
CA ALA A 194 5.40 -28.86 8.56
C ALA A 194 4.24 -28.12 7.85
N GLU A 195 3.55 -28.75 6.90
CA GLU A 195 2.56 -28.06 6.06
C GLU A 195 1.16 -27.89 6.69
N SER A 196 0.90 -28.45 7.88
CA SER A 196 -0.42 -28.35 8.54
C SER A 196 -0.48 -27.34 9.70
N GLY A 197 0.61 -26.60 9.97
CA GLY A 197 0.67 -25.56 11.01
C GLY A 197 1.25 -24.21 10.61
N SER A 198 1.79 -24.07 9.38
CA SER A 198 2.64 -22.92 8.98
C SER A 198 1.86 -21.64 8.66
N ALA A 199 0.73 -21.73 7.95
CA ALA A 199 0.07 -20.53 7.41
C ALA A 199 -0.43 -19.55 8.49
N ALA A 200 -0.86 -20.04 9.65
CA ALA A 200 -1.31 -19.20 10.75
C ALA A 200 -0.14 -18.57 11.54
N ASP A 201 1.01 -19.24 11.61
CA ASP A 201 2.21 -18.73 12.29
C ASP A 201 2.96 -17.74 11.39
N ASP A 202 3.07 -18.03 10.09
CA ASP A 202 3.68 -17.14 9.08
C ASP A 202 2.99 -15.78 9.01
N GLY A 203 1.65 -15.75 9.06
CA GLY A 203 0.89 -14.50 9.11
C GLY A 203 1.16 -13.68 10.38
N LYS A 204 1.35 -14.34 11.52
CA LYS A 204 1.65 -13.69 12.81
C LYS A 204 3.06 -13.12 12.85
N HIS A 205 4.06 -13.86 12.35
CA HIS A 205 5.44 -13.38 12.24
C HIS A 205 5.55 -12.23 11.23
N SER A 206 4.82 -12.29 10.12
CA SER A 206 4.79 -11.22 9.11
C SER A 206 4.22 -9.92 9.69
N ARG A 207 3.14 -10.01 10.49
CA ARG A 207 2.56 -8.86 11.19
C ARG A 207 3.50 -8.29 12.25
N ALA A 208 4.14 -9.14 13.05
CA ALA A 208 5.11 -8.71 14.05
C ALA A 208 6.34 -8.03 13.42
N ARG A 209 6.82 -8.53 12.26
CA ARG A 209 7.89 -7.88 11.47
C ARG A 209 7.44 -6.50 11.01
N HIS A 210 6.24 -6.38 10.43
CA HIS A 210 5.69 -5.11 9.98
C HIS A 210 5.60 -4.09 11.13
N ASP A 211 5.03 -4.48 12.27
CA ASP A 211 4.90 -3.60 13.45
C ASP A 211 6.28 -3.09 13.95
N ASN A 212 7.31 -3.95 13.91
CA ASN A 212 8.66 -3.55 14.28
C ASN A 212 9.27 -2.54 13.29
N ILE A 213 9.05 -2.73 11.98
CA ILE A 213 9.50 -1.81 10.94
C ILE A 213 8.80 -0.45 11.10
N LEU A 214 7.49 -0.43 11.37
CA LEU A 214 6.74 0.81 11.62
C LEU A 214 7.29 1.56 12.84
N ARG A 215 7.67 0.84 13.91
CA ARG A 215 8.32 1.44 15.09
C ARG A 215 9.68 2.04 14.74
N SER A 216 10.47 1.35 13.90
CA SER A 216 11.72 1.90 13.36
C SER A 216 11.48 3.16 12.51
N ALA A 217 10.48 3.17 11.64
CA ALA A 217 10.12 4.37 10.87
C ALA A 217 9.72 5.54 11.78
N GLY A 218 8.92 5.29 12.82
CA GLY A 218 8.49 6.32 13.78
C GLY A 218 9.62 6.95 14.59
N THR A 219 10.74 6.25 14.74
CA THR A 219 11.95 6.81 15.38
C THR A 219 12.87 7.52 14.39
N ALA A 220 12.65 7.38 13.07
CA ALA A 220 13.47 8.01 12.05
C ALA A 220 13.03 9.47 11.89
N GLY A 221 13.84 10.40 12.38
CA GLY A 221 13.50 11.83 12.32
C GLY A 221 13.31 12.32 10.89
N THR A 222 14.20 11.92 9.98
CA THR A 222 14.15 12.29 8.56
C THR A 222 14.78 11.18 7.72
N VAL A 223 14.12 10.83 6.63
CA VAL A 223 14.56 9.84 5.64
C VAL A 223 14.61 10.51 4.28
N GLU A 224 15.73 10.41 3.61
CA GLU A 224 15.93 10.85 2.24
C GLU A 224 15.76 9.65 1.31
N ILE A 225 14.90 9.75 0.32
CA ILE A 225 14.68 8.74 -0.70
C ILE A 225 15.18 9.28 -2.04
N THR A 226 16.10 8.56 -2.67
CA THR A 226 16.55 8.86 -4.04
C THR A 226 16.11 7.72 -4.97
N CYS A 227 15.31 8.05 -5.97
CA CYS A 227 14.74 7.08 -6.90
C CYS A 227 14.43 7.71 -8.26
N HIS A 228 14.11 6.89 -9.26
CA HIS A 228 13.62 7.37 -10.56
C HIS A 228 12.27 8.09 -10.39
N ARG A 229 11.98 9.10 -11.23
CA ARG A 229 10.77 9.91 -11.13
C ARG A 229 9.49 9.07 -11.19
N GLU A 230 9.42 8.11 -12.09
CA GLU A 230 8.30 7.18 -12.20
C GLU A 230 8.10 6.33 -10.93
N LEU A 231 9.18 5.90 -10.27
CA LEU A 231 9.09 5.15 -9.00
C LEU A 231 8.57 6.05 -7.88
N TRP A 232 9.01 7.30 -7.84
CA TRP A 232 8.49 8.29 -6.91
C TRP A 232 6.99 8.54 -7.14
N GLU A 233 6.57 8.74 -8.39
CA GLU A 233 5.15 8.93 -8.76
C GLU A 233 4.30 7.74 -8.32
N PHE A 234 4.81 6.51 -8.51
CA PHE A 234 4.17 5.29 -8.02
C PHE A 234 4.01 5.29 -6.49
N ILE A 235 5.10 5.60 -5.75
CA ILE A 235 5.06 5.68 -4.28
C ILE A 235 4.04 6.72 -3.82
N GLN A 236 4.05 7.89 -4.43
CA GLN A 236 3.16 8.99 -4.10
C GLN A 236 1.70 8.60 -4.38
N GLN A 237 1.41 8.06 -5.57
CA GLN A 237 0.07 7.63 -5.95
C GLN A 237 -0.52 6.62 -4.96
N ARG A 238 0.30 5.69 -4.46
CA ARG A 238 -0.16 4.67 -3.50
C ARG A 238 -0.28 5.21 -2.08
N ALA A 239 0.56 6.15 -1.71
CA ALA A 239 0.62 6.67 -0.35
C ALA A 239 -0.34 7.84 -0.10
N ASP A 240 -0.86 8.50 -1.13
CA ASP A 240 -1.68 9.72 -1.02
C ASP A 240 -2.91 9.52 -0.13
N ASP A 241 -3.56 8.36 -0.23
CA ASP A 241 -4.77 8.02 0.54
C ASP A 241 -4.46 7.56 1.98
N THR A 242 -3.20 7.55 2.40
CA THR A 242 -2.82 7.06 3.74
C THR A 242 -2.78 8.20 4.77
N PRO A 243 -3.48 8.12 5.93
CA PRO A 243 -3.57 9.19 6.93
C PRO A 243 -2.24 9.69 7.54
N HIS A 244 -1.18 8.90 7.37
CA HIS A 244 0.15 9.19 7.89
C HIS A 244 1.09 9.76 6.83
N PHE A 245 0.75 9.62 5.54
CA PHE A 245 1.56 10.17 4.48
C PHE A 245 1.38 11.68 4.36
N ARG A 246 2.49 12.36 4.07
CA ARG A 246 2.50 13.75 3.62
C ARG A 246 3.55 13.84 2.54
N ALA A 247 3.12 14.28 1.36
CA ALA A 247 4.02 14.52 0.24
C ALA A 247 5.11 15.54 0.66
N PRO A 248 6.37 15.34 0.23
CA PRO A 248 7.42 16.34 0.38
C PRO A 248 6.99 17.66 -0.27
N ALA A 249 7.28 18.79 0.39
CA ALA A 249 6.97 20.11 -0.15
C ALA A 249 7.78 20.46 -1.41
N ALA A 250 8.95 19.83 -1.58
CA ALA A 250 9.78 19.97 -2.77
C ALA A 250 10.48 18.64 -3.08
N LEU A 251 10.42 18.24 -4.34
CA LEU A 251 11.27 17.20 -4.91
C LEU A 251 12.52 17.87 -5.46
N VAL A 252 13.69 17.36 -5.08
CA VAL A 252 14.96 17.85 -5.62
C VAL A 252 15.34 16.96 -6.79
N GLU A 253 15.36 17.51 -7.99
CA GLU A 253 15.87 16.81 -9.18
C GLU A 253 17.36 16.51 -8.98
N ASP A 254 17.72 15.23 -9.04
CA ASP A 254 19.08 14.70 -8.81
C ASP A 254 19.75 14.26 -10.12
N GLY A 255 19.29 14.79 -11.26
CA GLY A 255 19.78 14.46 -12.59
C GLY A 255 19.31 13.10 -13.10
N GLY A 256 19.34 12.89 -14.43
CA GLY A 256 19.02 11.60 -15.03
C GLY A 256 17.60 11.07 -14.75
N ASP A 257 16.60 11.96 -14.64
CA ASP A 257 15.21 11.65 -14.24
C ASP A 257 15.09 11.02 -12.84
N ARG A 258 16.09 11.28 -11.97
CA ARG A 258 16.07 10.90 -10.56
C ARG A 258 15.57 12.05 -9.72
N VAL A 259 14.77 11.71 -8.72
CA VAL A 259 14.26 12.65 -7.75
C VAL A 259 14.70 12.24 -6.35
N ARG A 260 15.04 13.25 -5.55
CA ARG A 260 15.32 13.13 -4.13
C ARG A 260 14.16 13.71 -3.35
N ALA A 261 13.53 12.87 -2.53
CA ALA A 261 12.40 13.19 -1.67
C ALA A 261 12.81 13.12 -0.20
N ILE A 262 12.52 14.17 0.57
CA ILE A 262 12.76 14.18 2.02
C ILE A 262 11.45 13.87 2.75
N LEU A 263 11.43 12.77 3.48
CA LEU A 263 10.28 12.29 4.23
C LEU A 263 10.51 12.33 5.73
N SER A 264 9.46 12.73 6.45
CA SER A 264 9.39 12.54 7.90
C SER A 264 9.17 11.06 8.24
N GLY A 265 9.57 10.62 9.44
CA GLY A 265 9.28 9.25 9.89
C GLY A 265 7.79 8.89 9.83
N ARG A 266 6.90 9.87 10.06
CA ARG A 266 5.44 9.69 9.90
C ARG A 266 5.07 9.44 8.43
N SER A 267 5.65 10.17 7.49
CA SER A 267 5.41 9.94 6.06
C SER A 267 5.94 8.56 5.62
N VAL A 268 7.08 8.12 6.16
CA VAL A 268 7.64 6.77 5.89
C VAL A 268 6.72 5.66 6.42
N ILE A 269 6.12 5.85 7.60
CA ILE A 269 5.04 4.96 8.09
C ILE A 269 3.91 4.89 7.07
N GLY A 270 3.48 6.03 6.53
CA GLY A 270 2.45 6.08 5.49
C GLY A 270 2.82 5.25 4.26
N VAL A 271 4.03 5.43 3.74
CA VAL A 271 4.53 4.64 2.59
C VAL A 271 4.57 3.14 2.90
N LEU A 272 5.09 2.73 4.06
CA LEU A 272 5.16 1.32 4.44
C LEU A 272 3.78 0.67 4.56
N ILE A 273 2.79 1.40 5.10
CA ILE A 273 1.40 0.93 5.18
C ILE A 273 0.82 0.80 3.77
N ALA A 274 0.98 1.81 2.92
CA ALA A 274 0.47 1.82 1.56
C ALA A 274 1.05 0.69 0.69
N MET A 275 2.37 0.48 0.74
CA MET A 275 3.02 -0.61 0.00
C MET A 275 2.54 -1.97 0.49
N ARG A 276 2.36 -2.13 1.81
CA ARG A 276 1.86 -3.38 2.37
C ARG A 276 0.38 -3.64 2.04
N ALA A 277 -0.46 -2.61 2.04
CA ALA A 277 -1.85 -2.72 1.60
C ALA A 277 -1.91 -3.11 0.11
N THR A 278 -1.12 -2.45 -0.73
CA THR A 278 -1.02 -2.77 -2.16
C THR A 278 -0.59 -4.22 -2.39
N GLN A 279 0.37 -4.74 -1.61
CA GLN A 279 0.74 -6.17 -1.66
C GLN A 279 -0.41 -7.11 -1.29
N LEU A 280 -1.22 -6.76 -0.30
CA LEU A 280 -2.36 -7.57 0.15
C LEU A 280 -3.49 -7.53 -0.88
N ASP A 281 -3.76 -6.37 -1.47
CA ASP A 281 -4.79 -6.16 -2.49
C ASP A 281 -4.42 -6.85 -3.81
N SER A 282 -3.13 -6.85 -4.17
CA SER A 282 -2.63 -7.55 -5.36
C SER A 282 -2.36 -9.04 -5.14
N ALA A 283 -2.39 -9.55 -3.89
CA ALA A 283 -2.12 -10.95 -3.57
C ALA A 283 -2.97 -11.97 -4.39
N PRO A 284 -4.26 -11.71 -4.73
CA PRO A 284 -5.06 -12.60 -5.57
C PRO A 284 -4.53 -12.80 -6.99
N TYR A 285 -3.78 -11.83 -7.53
CA TYR A 285 -3.23 -11.87 -8.89
C TYR A 285 -1.85 -12.55 -8.96
N GLY A 286 -1.28 -12.91 -7.80
CA GLY A 286 -0.01 -13.61 -7.70
C GLY A 286 1.21 -12.71 -7.90
N LYS A 287 2.40 -13.29 -7.76
CA LYS A 287 3.70 -12.59 -7.90
C LYS A 287 3.98 -12.06 -9.31
N ASP A 288 3.10 -12.35 -10.26
CA ASP A 288 3.20 -11.93 -11.66
C ASP A 288 2.57 -10.55 -11.90
N ASP A 289 1.89 -9.96 -10.90
CA ASP A 289 1.44 -8.56 -10.95
C ASP A 289 2.63 -7.62 -10.72
N GLY A 290 2.93 -6.80 -11.73
CA GLY A 290 3.98 -5.78 -11.64
C GLY A 290 3.77 -4.79 -10.50
N THR A 291 2.52 -4.52 -10.12
CA THR A 291 2.18 -3.67 -8.96
C THR A 291 2.61 -4.32 -7.65
N TRP A 292 2.38 -5.62 -7.52
CA TRP A 292 2.80 -6.41 -6.36
C TRP A 292 4.32 -6.42 -6.26
N ALA A 293 5.01 -6.74 -7.35
CA ALA A 293 6.47 -6.81 -7.39
C ALA A 293 7.14 -5.48 -7.05
N LEU A 294 6.61 -4.36 -7.58
CA LEU A 294 7.13 -3.03 -7.28
C LEU A 294 6.89 -2.65 -5.81
N SER A 295 5.69 -2.95 -5.30
CA SER A 295 5.35 -2.68 -3.89
C SER A 295 6.18 -3.54 -2.94
N GLU A 296 6.48 -4.79 -3.29
CA GLU A 296 7.37 -5.68 -2.53
C GLU A 296 8.79 -5.12 -2.49
N ALA A 297 9.35 -4.77 -3.65
CA ALA A 297 10.71 -4.21 -3.73
C ALA A 297 10.86 -2.91 -2.92
N VAL A 298 9.88 -2.00 -3.02
CA VAL A 298 9.90 -0.74 -2.26
C VAL A 298 9.83 -1.01 -0.76
N TYR A 299 8.88 -1.85 -0.35
CA TYR A 299 8.68 -2.20 1.06
C TYR A 299 9.92 -2.88 1.66
N ASP A 300 10.47 -3.88 0.98
CA ASP A 300 11.58 -4.65 1.52
C ASP A 300 12.87 -3.84 1.60
N ARG A 301 13.14 -2.95 0.62
CA ARG A 301 14.29 -2.05 0.72
C ARG A 301 14.15 -1.05 1.86
N LEU A 302 12.97 -0.42 2.01
CA LEU A 302 12.70 0.46 3.16
C LEU A 302 12.85 -0.28 4.48
N ALA A 303 12.27 -1.48 4.57
CA ALA A 303 12.33 -2.31 5.77
C ALA A 303 13.76 -2.73 6.11
N HIS A 304 14.55 -3.08 5.09
CA HIS A 304 15.96 -3.41 5.23
C HIS A 304 16.74 -2.21 5.76
N ASP A 305 16.68 -1.06 5.09
CA ASP A 305 17.49 0.11 5.43
C ASP A 305 17.11 0.71 6.80
N LEU A 306 15.82 0.64 7.17
CA LEU A 306 15.34 1.03 8.50
C LEU A 306 15.80 0.07 9.62
N ALA A 307 16.06 -1.18 9.30
CA ALA A 307 16.51 -2.20 10.25
C ALA A 307 18.05 -2.27 10.37
N THR A 308 18.77 -2.00 9.28
CA THR A 308 20.24 -2.10 9.23
C THR A 308 20.95 -0.80 9.60
N THR A 309 20.32 0.36 9.38
CA THR A 309 21.01 1.63 9.66
C THR A 309 21.03 1.94 11.15
N SER A 310 22.21 1.78 11.75
CA SER A 310 22.50 2.18 13.12
C SER A 310 22.38 3.70 13.27
N ARG A 311 21.53 4.14 14.19
CA ARG A 311 21.19 5.55 14.41
C ARG A 311 22.27 6.22 15.22
N HIS A 312 23.21 6.88 14.55
CA HIS A 312 24.13 7.81 15.20
C HIS A 312 23.64 9.21 14.84
N GLY A 313 23.02 9.86 15.82
CA GLY A 313 22.27 11.10 15.66
C GLY A 313 23.09 12.17 14.96
N GLY A 314 22.67 12.52 13.74
CA GLY A 314 23.23 13.63 12.98
C GLY A 314 22.92 13.55 11.49
N THR A 315 22.94 12.34 10.92
CA THR A 315 22.76 12.16 9.47
C THR A 315 21.37 11.61 9.16
N PRO A 316 20.59 12.23 8.24
CA PRO A 316 19.34 11.65 7.76
C PRO A 316 19.63 10.29 7.10
N LEU A 317 18.68 9.36 7.22
CA LEU A 317 18.78 8.05 6.60
C LEU A 317 18.57 8.20 5.09
N THR A 318 19.58 7.94 4.27
CA THR A 318 19.46 7.99 2.80
C THR A 318 19.22 6.59 2.25
N ILE A 319 18.12 6.43 1.53
CA ILE A 319 17.66 5.20 0.89
C ILE A 319 17.71 5.42 -0.62
N VAL A 320 18.50 4.61 -1.31
CA VAL A 320 18.70 4.70 -2.76
C VAL A 320 18.09 3.47 -3.42
N PHE A 321 17.14 3.69 -4.33
CA PHE A 321 16.43 2.65 -5.10
C PHE A 321 17.08 2.36 -6.46
N ASP A 322 18.35 2.69 -6.59
CA ASP A 322 19.12 2.59 -7.81
C ASP A 322 20.42 1.85 -7.49
N ASP A 323 20.37 0.53 -7.64
CA ASP A 323 21.53 -0.35 -7.40
C ASP A 323 22.51 -0.35 -8.61
N GLY A 324 22.26 0.47 -9.64
CA GLY A 324 22.96 0.44 -10.93
C GLY A 324 23.86 1.63 -11.25
N THR A 325 23.75 2.74 -10.54
CA THR A 325 24.65 3.89 -10.74
C THR A 325 25.41 4.19 -9.46
N ALA A 326 26.72 3.95 -9.49
CA ALA A 326 27.60 4.45 -8.44
C ALA A 326 27.35 5.95 -8.29
N PRO A 327 27.27 6.49 -7.07
CA PRO A 327 27.15 7.94 -6.89
C PRO A 327 28.33 8.56 -7.64
N GLU A 328 28.06 9.43 -8.61
CA GLU A 328 29.12 10.21 -9.25
C GLU A 328 29.84 10.96 -8.13
N THR A 329 31.03 10.47 -7.80
CA THR A 329 31.98 11.16 -6.94
C THR A 329 32.15 12.55 -7.51
N SER A 330 31.58 13.53 -6.80
CA SER A 330 31.65 14.94 -7.11
C SER A 330 33.11 15.32 -7.44
N PRO A 331 33.41 15.94 -8.59
CA PRO A 331 34.77 16.33 -8.92
C PRO A 331 35.26 17.36 -7.91
N ALA A 332 36.25 16.98 -7.11
CA ALA A 332 36.99 17.87 -6.24
C ALA A 332 37.55 19.02 -7.09
N SER A 333 37.16 20.24 -6.73
CA SER A 333 37.58 21.48 -7.38
C SER A 333 39.09 21.69 -7.29
N GLU A 334 39.65 22.20 -8.40
CA GLU A 334 41.00 22.80 -8.52
C GLU A 334 41.28 23.90 -7.48
#